data_AF-Q4S038-F1
#
_entry.id   AF-Q4S038-F1
#
_cell.length_a   1.000
_cell.length_b   1.000
_cell.length_c   1.000
_cell.angle_alpha   90.00
_cell.angle_beta   90.00
_cell.angle_gamma   90.00
#
_symmetry.space_group_name_H-M   'P 1'
#
loop_
_entity.id
_entity.type
_entity.pdbx_description
1 polymer ?
#
loop_
_entity_poly.entity_id
_entity_poly.type
_entity_poly.pdbx_seq_one_letter_code
_entity_poly.pdbx_strand_id
1 'polypeptide(L)' 'ENPSRRLSVLCWDQVRRLDSILAESVPIHGRGNFPTLSVQPRQIVQVR' A
#
# COMPACT_ATOMS: atom_id res chain seq x y z
N GLU A 1 -16.74 -23.68 8.43
CA GLU A 1 -17.08 -22.24 8.47
C GLU A 1 -17.35 -21.76 7.06
N ASN A 2 -18.39 -20.95 6.84
CA ASN A 2 -18.76 -20.50 5.49
C ASN A 2 -17.85 -19.32 5.07
N PRO A 3 -16.92 -19.47 4.10
CA PRO A 3 -15.90 -18.47 3.79
C PRO A 3 -16.49 -17.12 3.37
N SER A 4 -17.73 -17.11 2.87
CA SER A 4 -18.47 -15.92 2.45
C SER A 4 -18.72 -14.90 3.57
N ARG A 5 -18.67 -15.29 4.85
CA ARG A 5 -18.88 -14.35 5.98
C ARG A 5 -17.67 -13.46 6.29
N ARG A 6 -16.48 -13.78 5.77
CA ARG A 6 -15.23 -13.03 6.03
C ARG A 6 -14.80 -12.12 4.88
N LEU A 7 -15.49 -12.19 3.74
CA LEU A 7 -15.12 -11.47 2.54
C LEU A 7 -16.17 -10.40 2.25
N SER A 8 -15.70 -9.24 1.81
CA SER A 8 -16.54 -8.14 1.33
C SER A 8 -15.83 -7.42 0.20
N VAL A 9 -16.60 -6.93 -0.78
CA VAL A 9 -16.08 -6.11 -1.89
C VAL A 9 -16.06 -4.66 -1.44
N LEU A 10 -14.95 -3.97 -1.71
CA LEU A 10 -14.82 -2.54 -1.40
C LEU A 10 -15.74 -1.71 -2.30
N CYS A 11 -16.44 -0.74 -1.73
CA CYS A 11 -17.17 0.27 -2.50
C CYS A 11 -16.20 1.27 -3.16
N TRP A 12 -16.71 2.11 -4.07
CA TRP A 12 -15.87 3.03 -4.82
C TRP A 12 -15.07 4.00 -3.94
N ASP A 13 -15.68 4.57 -2.89
CA ASP A 13 -14.96 5.47 -1.98
C ASP A 13 -13.82 4.76 -1.23
N GLN A 14 -14.01 3.49 -0.91
CA GLN A 14 -12.97 2.66 -0.28
C GLN A 14 -11.84 2.34 -1.27
N VAL A 15 -12.17 2.04 -2.53
CA VAL A 15 -11.18 1.84 -3.60
C VAL A 15 -10.37 3.11 -3.83
N ARG A 16 -11.02 4.28 -3.90
CA ARG A 16 -10.34 5.58 -4.09
C ARG A 16 -9.37 5.88 -2.94
N ARG A 17 -9.75 5.56 -1.70
CA ARG A 17 -8.86 5.71 -0.55
C ARG A 17 -7.69 4.74 -0.61
N LEU A 18 -7.93 3.49 -0.98
CA LEU A 18 -6.87 2.48 -1.14
C LEU A 18 -5.86 2.90 -2.21
N ASP A 19 -6.34 3.39 -3.37
CA ASP A 19 -5.47 3.88 -4.43
C ASP A 19 -4.58 5.04 -3.95
N SER A 20 -5.16 6.01 -3.23
CA SER A 20 -4.39 7.12 -2.64
C SER A 20 -3.27 6.61 -1.72
N ILE A 21 -3.56 5.64 -0.85
CA ILE A 21 -2.56 5.05 0.06
C ILE A 21 -1.45 4.34 -0.73
N LEU A 22 -1.81 3.60 -1.77
CA LEU A 22 -0.85 2.88 -2.61
C LEU A 22 0.00 3.83 -3.47
N ALA A 23 -0.51 5.03 -3.76
CA ALA A 23 0.12 6.06 -4.58
C ALA A 23 0.98 7.04 -3.79
N GLU A 24 0.67 7.27 -2.52
CA GLU A 24 1.38 8.21 -1.66
C GLU A 24 2.81 7.73 -1.40
N SER A 25 3.76 8.67 -1.41
CA SER A 25 5.15 8.32 -1.10
C SER A 25 5.37 8.31 0.40
N VAL A 26 5.95 7.22 0.91
CA VAL A 26 6.30 7.01 2.31
C VAL A 26 7.83 7.00 2.43
N PRO A 27 8.40 7.65 3.47
CA PRO A 27 9.83 7.63 3.70
C PRO A 27 10.29 6.28 4.28
N ILE A 28 11.42 5.77 3.79
CA ILE A 28 12.17 4.68 4.42
C ILE A 28 13.53 5.21 4.81
N HIS A 29 13.77 5.32 6.13
CA HIS A 29 15.03 5.83 6.65
C HIS A 29 16.15 4.80 6.53
N GLY A 30 17.23 5.19 5.86
CA GLY A 30 18.47 4.43 5.86
C GLY A 30 19.15 4.47 7.23
N ARG A 31 19.79 3.37 7.63
CA ARG A 31 20.62 3.32 8.84
C ARG A 31 21.98 3.95 8.57
N GLY A 32 22.48 4.78 9.50
CA GLY A 32 23.78 5.44 9.35
C GLY A 32 23.73 6.56 8.30
N ASN A 33 24.71 6.59 7.39
CA ASN A 33 24.78 7.60 6.31
C ASN A 33 24.01 7.20 5.04
N PHE A 34 23.23 6.13 5.09
CA PHE A 34 22.39 5.75 3.96
C PHE A 34 21.23 6.75 3.82
N PRO A 35 20.87 7.14 2.59
CA PRO A 35 19.83 8.15 2.37
C PRO A 35 18.46 7.64 2.81
N THR A 36 17.56 8.58 3.08
CA THR A 36 16.12 8.26 3.19
C THR A 36 15.56 8.08 1.78
N LEU A 37 14.88 6.97 1.54
CA LEU A 37 14.19 6.72 0.27
C LEU A 37 12.76 7.25 0.33
N SER A 38 12.27 7.82 -0.77
CA SER A 38 10.87 8.15 -0.96
C SER A 38 10.26 7.09 -1.88
N VAL A 39 9.38 6.24 -1.36
CA VAL A 39 8.85 5.08 -2.11
C VAL A 39 7.34 5.03 -2.06
N GLN A 40 6.70 4.52 -3.11
CA GLN A 40 5.24 4.30 -3.09
C GLN A 40 4.96 2.81 -2.79
N PRO A 41 4.01 2.47 -1.91
CA PRO A 41 3.72 1.07 -1.57
C PRO A 41 3.46 0.18 -2.78
N ARG A 42 2.77 0.69 -3.81
CA ARG A 42 2.51 -0.05 -5.05
C ARG A 42 3.78 -0.49 -5.77
N GLN A 43 4.86 0.30 -5.71
CA GLN A 43 6.12 0.00 -6.38
C GLN A 43 6.91 -1.10 -5.66
N ILE A 44 6.66 -1.30 -4.37
CA ILE A 44 7.31 -2.36 -3.56
C ILE A 44 6.58 -3.69 -3.76
N VAL A 45 5.24 -3.67 -3.75
CA VAL A 45 4.41 -4.88 -3.90
C VAL A 45 4.40 -5.40 -5.34
N GLN A 46 4.71 -4.55 -6.33
CA GLN A 46 4.81 -4.96 -7.72
C GLN A 46 5.99 -5.93 -7.94
N VAL A 47 5.74 -7.21 -7.68
CA VAL A 47 6.61 -8.31 -8.08
C VAL A 47 6.52 -8.42 -9.60
N ARG A 48 7.66 -8.35 -10.27
CA ARG A 48 7.76 -8.63 -11.70
C ARG A 48 7.60 -10.12 -11.98
#